data_AF-A0A9Q1M3W1-F1
#
_entry.id   AF-A0A9Q1M3W1-F1
#
_cell.length_a   1.000
_cell.length_b   1.000
_cell.length_c   1.000
_cell.angle_alpha   90.00
_cell.angle_beta   90.00
_cell.angle_gamma   90.00
#
_symmetry.space_group_name_H-M   'P 1'
#
loop_
_entity.id
_entity.type
_entity.pdbx_description
1 polymer ?
#
loop_
_entity_poly.entity_id
_entity_poly.type
_entity_poly.pdbx_seq_one_letter_code
_entity_poly.pdbx_strand_id
1 'polypeptide(L)'
;MDHNSDNYEDMQLEFSPLLLSSLERHLPPTLLNLSRDHKAHYMREILLRYSPTADRARVQKHREYRQKILSNYQPLHRELYTMHAASFFVPSFLKAVNENT
;
A
#
# COMPACT_ATOMS: atom_id res chain seq x y z
N MET A 1 -13.78 -6.03 -22.03
CA MET A 1 -13.49 -7.06 -21.02
C MET A 1 -12.70 -6.36 -19.95
N ASP A 2 -13.36 -5.99 -18.85
CA ASP A 2 -12.69 -5.32 -17.74
C ASP A 2 -11.93 -6.38 -16.93
N HIS A 3 -10.61 -6.36 -17.03
CA HIS A 3 -9.76 -7.26 -16.27
C HIS A 3 -9.67 -6.78 -14.82
N ASN A 4 -9.99 -7.65 -13.87
CA ASN A 4 -9.78 -7.41 -12.44
C ASN A 4 -8.32 -7.71 -12.12
N SER A 5 -7.60 -6.71 -11.61
CA SER A 5 -6.19 -6.87 -11.24
C SER A 5 -6.01 -7.82 -10.07
N ASP A 6 -4.87 -8.51 -10.05
CA ASP A 6 -4.49 -9.35 -8.94
C ASP A 6 -4.18 -8.51 -7.69
N ASN A 7 -4.30 -9.13 -6.52
CA ASN A 7 -3.86 -8.55 -5.25
C ASN A 7 -2.34 -8.72 -5.12
N TYR A 8 -1.61 -7.62 -4.88
CA TYR A 8 -0.15 -7.61 -4.72
C TYR A 8 0.32 -7.21 -3.31
N GLU A 9 -0.59 -6.99 -2.35
CA GLU A 9 -0.27 -6.48 -1.01
C GLU A 9 0.57 -7.45 -0.17
N ASP A 10 0.45 -8.75 -0.43
CA ASP A 10 1.19 -9.82 0.25
C ASP A 10 2.62 -10.02 -0.27
N MET A 11 2.98 -9.38 -1.39
CA MET A 11 4.29 -9.58 -2.03
C MET A 11 5.33 -8.55 -1.55
N GLN A 12 6.55 -9.01 -1.29
CA GLN A 12 7.69 -8.12 -1.00
C GLN A 12 8.19 -7.46 -2.30
N LEU A 13 7.56 -6.36 -2.68
CA LEU A 13 7.82 -5.66 -3.93
C LEU A 13 8.68 -4.41 -3.74
N GLU A 14 9.48 -4.11 -4.77
CA GLU A 14 10.24 -2.85 -4.88
C GLU A 14 9.31 -1.65 -5.11
N PHE A 15 8.22 -1.88 -5.87
CA PHE A 15 7.20 -0.89 -6.21
C PHE A 15 5.91 -1.11 -5.43
N SER A 16 5.09 -0.06 -5.31
CA SER A 16 3.82 -0.12 -4.57
C SER A 16 2.83 -1.13 -5.20
N PRO A 17 2.15 -1.96 -4.40
CA PRO A 17 1.09 -2.85 -4.87
C PRO A 17 0.01 -2.14 -5.70
N LEU A 18 -0.42 -0.95 -5.27
CA LEU A 18 -1.41 -0.12 -5.97
C LEU A 18 -0.95 0.31 -7.37
N LEU A 19 0.36 0.55 -7.54
CA LEU A 19 0.94 0.87 -8.84
C LEU A 19 0.87 -0.34 -9.77
N LEU A 20 1.17 -1.54 -9.26
CA LEU A 20 1.09 -2.78 -10.03
C LEU A 20 -0.34 -3.11 -10.42
N SER A 21 -1.31 -3.03 -9.50
CA SER A 21 -2.73 -3.23 -9.85
C SER A 21 -3.19 -2.22 -10.89
N SER A 22 -2.74 -0.96 -10.81
CA SER A 22 -3.06 0.04 -11.82
C SER A 22 -2.47 -0.29 -13.19
N LEU A 23 -1.22 -0.74 -13.22
CA LEU A 23 -0.49 -1.07 -14.46
C LEU A 23 -1.01 -2.37 -15.09
N GLU A 24 -1.46 -3.34 -14.29
CA GLU A 24 -1.93 -4.64 -14.77
C GLU A 24 -3.09 -4.50 -15.77
N ARG A 25 -3.99 -3.54 -15.54
CA ARG A 25 -5.15 -3.26 -16.42
C ARG A 25 -4.75 -2.89 -17.86
N HIS A 26 -3.50 -2.48 -18.06
CA HIS A 26 -2.97 -2.08 -19.35
C HIS A 26 -2.01 -3.11 -19.95
N LEU A 27 -1.84 -4.27 -19.31
CA LEU A 27 -1.02 -5.33 -19.86
C LEU A 27 -1.65 -5.93 -21.13
N PRO A 28 -0.81 -6.37 -22.08
CA PRO A 28 -1.26 -7.16 -23.22
C PRO A 28 -2.14 -8.36 -22.79
N PRO A 29 -3.21 -8.69 -23.53
CA PRO A 29 -4.11 -9.81 -23.17
C PRO A 29 -3.39 -11.16 -23.00
N THR A 30 -2.29 -11.37 -23.72
CA THR A 30 -1.45 -12.56 -23.62
C THR A 30 -0.78 -12.71 -22.24
N LEU A 31 -0.54 -11.59 -21.55
CA LEU A 31 0.09 -11.56 -20.23
C LEU A 31 -0.94 -11.57 -19.08
N LEU A 32 -2.18 -11.17 -19.33
CA LEU A 32 -3.25 -11.16 -18.32
C LEU A 32 -3.62 -12.55 -17.81
N ASN A 33 -3.42 -13.58 -18.65
CA ASN A 33 -3.70 -14.98 -18.31
C ASN A 33 -2.52 -15.68 -17.61
N LEU A 34 -1.38 -15.00 -17.43
CA LEU A 34 -0.23 -15.57 -16.74
C LEU A 34 -0.40 -15.52 -15.22
N SER A 35 0.50 -16.18 -14.49
CA SER A 35 0.50 -16.09 -13.03
C SER A 35 0.84 -14.67 -12.57
N ARG A 36 0.34 -14.33 -11.38
CA ARG A 36 0.61 -13.07 -10.69
C ARG A 36 2.11 -12.73 -10.64
N ASP A 37 2.97 -13.71 -10.38
CA ASP A 37 4.43 -13.51 -10.32
C ASP A 37 5.02 -13.08 -11.67
N HIS A 38 4.56 -13.68 -12.77
CA HIS A 38 5.02 -13.30 -14.11
C HIS A 38 4.56 -11.89 -14.48
N LYS A 39 3.32 -11.54 -14.14
CA LYS A 39 2.80 -10.17 -14.32
C LYS A 39 3.63 -9.16 -13.53
N ALA A 40 3.87 -9.44 -12.24
CA ALA A 40 4.67 -8.58 -11.37
C ALA A 40 6.09 -8.39 -11.91
N HIS A 41 6.73 -9.47 -12.37
CA HIS A 41 8.06 -9.41 -12.97
C HIS A 41 8.08 -8.55 -14.24
N TYR A 42 7.13 -8.77 -15.16
CA TYR A 42 7.04 -7.99 -16.39
C TYR A 42 6.77 -6.50 -16.14
N MET A 43 5.82 -6.19 -15.26
CA MET A 43 5.53 -4.82 -14.83
C MET A 43 6.75 -4.14 -14.19
N ARG A 44 7.51 -4.87 -13.37
CA ARG A 44 8.77 -4.37 -12.80
C ARG A 44 9.76 -3.96 -13.89
N GLU A 45 9.94 -4.79 -14.92
CA GLU A 45 10.86 -4.47 -16.02
C GLU A 45 10.43 -3.22 -16.80
N ILE A 46 9.12 -3.03 -17.02
CA ILE A 46 8.58 -1.78 -17.61
C ILE A 46 8.95 -0.58 -16.74
N LEU A 47 8.66 -0.66 -15.44
CA LEU A 47 8.94 0.43 -14.51
C LEU A 47 10.43 0.76 -14.44
N LEU A 48 11.30 -0.26 -14.46
CA LEU A 48 12.75 -0.05 -14.49
C LEU A 48 13.26 0.57 -15.79
N ARG A 49 12.63 0.23 -16.92
CA ARG A 49 13.02 0.77 -18.23
C ARG A 49 12.60 2.23 -18.42
N TYR A 50 11.41 2.60 -17.93
CA TYR A 50 10.81 3.90 -18.22
C TYR A 50 10.76 4.86 -17.04
N SER A 51 11.02 4.42 -15.80
CA SER A 51 11.18 5.32 -14.67
C SER A 51 12.57 5.94 -14.66
N PRO A 52 12.69 7.28 -14.67
CA PRO A 52 13.97 7.95 -14.51
C PRO A 52 14.67 7.51 -13.23
N THR A 53 15.98 7.31 -13.30
CA THR A 53 16.81 6.92 -12.14
C THR A 53 16.66 7.90 -10.97
N ALA A 54 16.51 9.19 -11.25
CA ALA A 54 16.30 10.23 -10.24
C ALA A 54 14.98 10.06 -9.47
N ASP A 55 13.90 9.65 -10.14
CA ASP A 55 12.61 9.42 -9.48
C ASP A 55 12.67 8.19 -8.56
N ARG A 56 13.34 7.13 -8.99
CA ARG A 56 13.58 5.93 -8.15
C ARG A 56 14.39 6.27 -6.91
N ALA A 57 15.46 7.05 -7.06
CA ALA A 57 16.28 7.50 -5.93
C ALA A 57 15.47 8.34 -4.92
N ARG A 58 14.56 9.20 -5.40
CA ARG A 58 13.69 10.01 -4.53
C ARG A 58 12.73 9.14 -3.73
N VAL A 59 12.07 8.18 -4.36
CA VAL A 59 11.14 7.25 -3.68
C VAL A 59 11.87 6.44 -2.60
N GLN A 60 13.04 5.90 -2.93
CA GLN A 60 13.84 5.14 -1.97
C GLN A 60 14.27 6.01 -0.78
N LYS A 61 14.78 7.23 -1.05
CA LYS A 61 15.16 8.18 0.00
C LYS A 61 13.98 8.56 0.89
N HIS A 62 12.78 8.73 0.34
CA HIS A 62 11.57 8.99 1.13
C HIS A 62 11.20 7.79 2.01
N ARG A 63 11.31 6.56 1.51
CA ARG A 63 11.05 5.34 2.30
C ARG A 63 12.03 5.22 3.47
N GLU A 64 13.31 5.44 3.21
CA GLU A 64 14.36 5.46 4.24
C GLU A 64 14.14 6.58 5.26
N TYR A 65 13.78 7.77 4.80
CA TYR A 65 13.47 8.90 5.68
C TYR A 65 12.29 8.60 6.60
N ARG A 66 11.20 8.02 6.08
CA ARG A 66 10.06 7.57 6.89
C ARG A 66 10.49 6.55 7.96
N GLN A 67 11.31 5.56 7.58
CA GLN A 67 11.83 4.58 8.54
C GLN A 67 12.69 5.23 9.63
N LYS A 68 13.55 6.18 9.26
CA LYS A 68 14.33 6.97 10.23
C LYS A 68 13.45 7.77 11.18
N ILE A 69 12.33 8.34 10.71
CA ILE A 69 11.39 9.03 11.60
C ILE A 69 10.80 8.04 12.60
N LEU A 70 10.29 6.90 12.13
CA LEU A 70 9.66 5.90 12.99
C LEU A 70 10.63 5.30 14.01
N SER A 71 11.89 5.09 13.65
CA SER A 71 12.89 4.52 14.55
C SER A 71 13.40 5.53 15.59
N ASN A 72 13.62 6.79 15.18
CA ASN A 72 14.23 7.80 16.05
C ASN A 72 13.21 8.58 16.90
N TYR A 73 11.97 8.69 16.43
CA TYR A 73 10.91 9.40 17.12
C TYR A 73 9.84 8.40 17.54
N GLN A 74 10.09 7.72 18.66
CA GLN A 74 9.05 6.92 19.30
C GLN A 74 8.01 7.86 19.94
N PRO A 75 6.71 7.55 19.84
CA PRO A 75 5.67 8.35 20.48
C PRO A 75 5.91 8.43 21.99
N LEU A 76 6.23 9.62 22.47
CA LEU A 76 6.31 9.89 23.90
C LEU A 76 4.87 10.14 24.40
N HIS A 77 4.48 9.44 25.46
CA HIS A 77 3.11 9.42 26.02
C HIS A 77 2.06 8.84 25.06
N ARG A 78 2.08 7.52 24.89
CA ARG A 78 1.08 6.77 24.09
C ARG A 78 -0.37 7.09 24.48
N GLU A 79 -0.60 7.40 25.75
CA GLU A 79 -1.90 7.80 26.32
C GLU A 79 -2.57 8.92 25.51
N LEU A 80 -1.80 9.89 25.00
CA LEU A 80 -2.33 11.03 24.23
C LEU A 80 -2.88 10.62 22.85
N TYR A 81 -2.43 9.48 22.33
CA TYR A 81 -2.85 8.95 21.04
C TYR A 81 -3.93 7.87 21.20
N THR A 82 -4.26 7.49 22.44
CA THR A 82 -5.33 6.54 22.74
C THR A 82 -6.68 7.26 22.69
N MET A 83 -7.55 6.85 21.77
CA MET A 83 -8.90 7.38 21.69
C MET A 83 -9.77 6.81 22.83
N HIS A 84 -10.29 7.67 23.69
CA HIS A 84 -11.32 7.30 24.66
C HIS A 84 -12.71 7.39 24.03
N ALA A 85 -13.15 6.35 23.33
CA ALA A 85 -14.41 6.36 22.58
C ALA A 85 -15.62 6.87 23.39
N ALA A 86 -15.71 6.50 24.67
CA ALA A 86 -16.78 6.93 25.58
C ALA A 86 -16.80 8.44 25.89
N SER A 87 -15.68 9.15 25.73
CA SER A 87 -15.63 10.61 25.94
C SER A 87 -16.00 11.42 24.70
N PHE A 88 -16.01 10.79 23.52
CA PHE A 88 -16.25 11.48 22.24
C PHE A 88 -17.57 11.09 21.59
N PHE A 89 -17.96 9.82 21.70
CA PHE A 89 -19.16 9.30 21.05
C PHE A 89 -20.33 9.20 22.00
N VAL A 90 -21.52 9.44 21.48
CA VAL A 90 -22.77 9.27 22.24
C VAL A 90 -23.02 7.79 22.53
N PRO A 91 -23.65 7.45 23.68
CA PRO A 91 -23.88 6.07 24.08
C PRO A 91 -24.63 5.23 23.04
N SER A 92 -25.58 5.83 22.31
CA SER A 92 -26.34 5.14 21.26
C SER A 92 -25.44 4.67 20.11
N PHE A 93 -24.44 5.48 19.72
CA PHE A 93 -23.48 5.12 18.70
C PHE A 93 -22.59 3.96 19.15
N LEU A 94 -22.06 4.04 20.38
CA LEU A 94 -21.22 2.97 20.94
C LEU A 94 -21.99 1.66 21.07
N LYS A 95 -23.25 1.73 21.48
CA LYS A 95 -24.15 0.58 21.55
C LYS A 95 -24.36 -0.04 20.17
N ALA A 96 -24.69 0.77 19.17
CA ALA A 96 -24.89 0.29 17.80
C ALA A 96 -23.64 -0.38 17.21
N VAL A 97 -22.44 0.16 17.45
CA VAL A 97 -21.19 -0.47 16.97
C VAL A 97 -20.93 -1.81 17.66
N ASN A 98 -21.06 -1.87 18.98
CA ASN A 98 -20.80 -3.09 19.75
C ASN A 98 -21.82 -4.21 19.48
N GLU A 99 -23.06 -3.87 19.12
CA GLU A 99 -24.09 -4.85 18.77
C GLU A 99 -23.95 -5.42 17.34
N ASN A 100 -23.16 -4.76 16.47
CA ASN A 100 -22.94 -5.16 15.08
C ASN A 100 -21.55 -5.79 14.84
N THR A 101 -20.71 -5.91 15.87
CA THR A 101 -19.38 -6.54 15.79
C THR A 101 -19.44 -7.92 16.44
#